data_AF-A0A1F7H119-F1
#
_entry.id   AF-A0A1F7H119-F1
#
_cell.length_a   1.000
_cell.length_b   1.000
_cell.length_c   1.000
_cell.angle_alpha   90.00
_cell.angle_beta   90.00
_cell.angle_gamma   90.00
#
_symmetry.space_group_name_H-M   'P 1'
#
loop_
_entity.id
_entity.type
_entity.pdbx_description
1 polymer ?
#
loop_
_entity_poly.entity_id
_entity_poly.type
_entity_poly.pdbx_seq_one_letter_code
_entity_poly.pdbx_strand_id
1 'polypeptide(L)'
;MRGTVLQGEQSGRTIGFPTVNLDPSVIPQGTQEGIYAVRLEIYNQQYKGVLYFGPRLVKDETNNVLEIYILDFNSTIYGEEIEFSLAGYVRGIKNFGSMEELKEEIQRDVEAAKKILSDN
;
A
#
# COMPACT_ATOMS: atom_id res chain seq x y z
N MET A 1 9.70 7.60 6.39
CA MET A 1 8.76 8.57 5.77
C MET A 1 7.59 8.75 6.72
N ARG A 2 6.95 9.93 6.70
CA ARG A 2 5.77 10.24 7.52
C ARG A 2 4.64 10.68 6.61
N GLY A 3 3.42 10.26 6.92
CA GLY A 3 2.24 10.67 6.16
C GLY A 3 0.98 10.60 7.01
N THR A 4 0.06 11.53 6.74
CA THR A 4 -1.28 11.54 7.35
C THR A 4 -2.20 10.62 6.58
N VAL A 5 -2.94 9.76 7.30
CA VAL A 5 -3.91 8.86 6.70
C VAL A 5 -5.11 9.64 6.18
N LEU A 6 -5.27 9.62 4.87
CA LEU A 6 -6.34 10.28 4.14
C LEU A 6 -7.56 9.37 4.04
N GLN A 7 -8.73 10.00 3.99
CA GLN A 7 -9.97 9.30 3.66
C GLN A 7 -10.04 9.08 2.14
N GLY A 8 -9.73 7.85 1.71
CA GLY A 8 -9.86 7.44 0.31
C GLY A 8 -11.27 6.92 -0.06
N GLU A 9 -11.41 6.40 -1.27
CA GLU A 9 -12.67 5.82 -1.82
C GLU A 9 -13.10 4.50 -1.14
N GLN A 10 -12.25 3.94 -0.28
CA GLN A 10 -12.49 2.70 0.47
C GLN A 10 -12.74 1.45 -0.40
N SER A 11 -12.45 1.51 -1.70
CA SER A 11 -12.65 0.41 -2.66
C SER A 11 -11.92 -0.88 -2.28
N GLY A 12 -10.77 -0.80 -1.61
CA GLY A 12 -10.06 -1.98 -1.09
C GLY A 12 -10.91 -2.84 -0.13
N ARG A 13 -11.86 -2.24 0.60
CA ARG A 13 -12.76 -2.97 1.52
C ARG A 13 -13.67 -3.95 0.78
N THR A 14 -14.13 -3.62 -0.42
CA THR A 14 -15.06 -4.48 -1.18
C THR A 14 -14.39 -5.73 -1.73
N ILE A 15 -13.06 -5.71 -1.86
CA ILE A 15 -12.26 -6.84 -2.35
C ILE A 15 -11.53 -7.62 -1.24
N GLY A 16 -11.67 -7.20 0.02
CA GLY A 16 -11.04 -7.86 1.18
C GLY A 16 -9.64 -7.34 1.54
N PHE A 17 -9.21 -6.22 0.95
CA PHE A 17 -7.90 -5.60 1.18
C PHE A 17 -8.06 -4.13 1.58
N PRO A 18 -8.52 -3.83 2.80
CA PRO A 18 -8.67 -2.46 3.28
C PRO A 18 -7.32 -1.72 3.29
N THR A 19 -7.18 -0.68 2.47
CA THR A 19 -5.98 0.16 2.40
C THR A 19 -6.16 1.48 3.15
N VAL A 20 -5.07 1.97 3.73
CA VAL A 20 -4.93 3.38 4.11
C VAL A 20 -4.37 4.16 2.92
N ASN A 21 -4.87 5.37 2.71
CA ASN A 21 -4.39 6.25 1.65
C ASN A 21 -3.48 7.31 2.29
N LEU A 22 -2.38 7.66 1.62
CA LEU A 22 -1.45 8.71 2.02
C LEU A 22 -1.25 9.69 0.86
N ASP A 23 -0.77 10.90 1.16
CA ASP A 23 -0.35 11.83 0.11
C ASP A 23 0.88 11.25 -0.62
N PRO A 24 0.84 11.05 -1.95
CA PRO A 24 1.99 10.55 -2.71
C PRO A 24 3.23 11.43 -2.61
N SER A 25 3.11 12.72 -2.25
CA SER A 25 4.25 13.64 -2.11
C SER A 25 5.22 13.25 -0.98
N VAL A 26 4.81 12.36 -0.07
CA VAL A 26 5.67 11.86 1.02
C VAL A 26 6.70 10.84 0.53
N ILE A 27 6.51 10.30 -0.68
CA ILE A 27 7.46 9.40 -1.34
C ILE A 27 8.56 10.22 -2.01
N PRO A 28 9.85 9.84 -1.87
CA PRO A 28 10.95 10.54 -2.53
C PRO A 28 10.78 10.59 -4.05
N GLN A 29 11.14 11.73 -4.65
CA GLN A 29 11.16 11.88 -6.09
C GLN A 29 12.11 10.84 -6.72
N GLY A 30 11.66 10.22 -7.82
CA GLY A 30 12.41 9.17 -8.50
C GLY A 30 12.23 7.77 -7.91
N THR A 31 11.41 7.61 -6.87
CA THR A 31 10.97 6.27 -6.44
C THR A 31 10.22 5.60 -7.59
N GLN A 32 10.59 4.35 -7.88
CA GLN A 32 9.96 3.58 -8.94
C GLN A 32 8.50 3.28 -8.60
N GLU A 33 7.64 3.28 -9.60
CA GLU A 33 6.24 2.88 -9.46
C GLU A 33 6.11 1.36 -9.30
N GLY A 34 5.27 0.91 -8.37
CA GLY A 34 5.04 -0.50 -8.14
C GLY A 34 4.54 -0.84 -6.74
N ILE A 35 4.76 -2.11 -6.40
CA ILE A 35 4.40 -2.73 -5.13
C ILE A 35 5.66 -2.88 -4.28
N TYR A 36 5.55 -2.52 -3.00
CA TYR A 36 6.63 -2.58 -2.03
C TYR A 36 6.20 -3.30 -0.76
N ALA A 37 7.13 -4.04 -0.17
CA ALA A 37 7.02 -4.44 1.22
C ALA A 37 7.36 -3.25 2.11
N VAL A 38 6.55 -3.01 3.14
CA VAL A 38 6.76 -1.86 4.05
C VAL A 38 6.69 -2.25 5.52
N ARG A 39 7.45 -1.52 6.33
CA ARG A 39 7.31 -1.50 7.80
C ARG A 39 6.64 -0.19 8.18
N LEU A 40 5.72 -0.26 9.15
CA LEU A 40 5.00 0.90 9.64
C LEU A 40 5.11 0.99 11.15
N GLU A 41 5.05 2.20 11.68
CA GLU A 41 4.84 2.47 13.09
C GLU A 41 3.58 3.32 13.25
N ILE A 42 2.65 2.81 14.07
CA ILE A 42 1.35 3.40 14.34
C ILE A 42 1.13 3.32 15.85
N TYR A 43 0.95 4.45 16.53
CA TYR A 43 0.81 4.51 17.99
C TYR A 43 1.90 3.72 18.75
N ASN A 44 3.17 3.87 18.35
CA ASN A 44 4.34 3.15 18.88
C ASN A 44 4.29 1.61 18.73
N GLN A 45 3.42 1.09 17.86
CA GLN A 45 3.35 -0.32 17.51
C GLN A 45 3.86 -0.55 16.09
N GLN A 46 4.65 -1.60 15.91
CA GLN A 46 5.24 -1.96 14.63
C GLN A 46 4.28 -2.85 13.83
N TYR A 47 4.05 -2.47 12.59
CA TYR A 47 3.25 -3.22 11.63
C TYR A 47 4.04 -3.49 10.36
N LYS A 48 3.51 -4.42 9.59
CA LYS A 48 4.00 -4.82 8.27
C LYS A 48 2.91 -4.55 7.26
N GLY A 49 3.29 -4.28 6.02
CA GLY A 49 2.31 -3.97 4.99
C GLY A 49 2.82 -4.17 3.58
N VAL A 50 1.89 -3.99 2.66
CA VAL A 50 2.13 -3.90 1.22
C VAL A 50 1.73 -2.51 0.76
N LEU A 51 2.65 -1.81 0.10
CA LEU A 51 2.44 -0.46 -0.41
C LEU A 51 2.31 -0.51 -1.92
N TYR A 52 1.27 0.14 -2.44
CA TYR A 52 1.12 0.48 -3.85
C TYR A 52 1.48 1.95 -4.06
N PHE A 53 2.39 2.21 -4.98
CA PHE A 53 2.71 3.55 -5.47
C PHE A 53 2.60 3.56 -6.99
N GLY A 54 1.64 4.31 -7.52
CA GLY A 54 1.36 4.28 -8.96
C GLY A 54 0.14 5.07 -9.38
N PRO A 55 -0.11 5.22 -10.69
CA PRO A 55 -1.23 5.96 -11.24
C PRO A 55 -2.56 5.38 -10.78
N ARG A 56 -3.51 6.26 -10.49
CA ARG A 56 -4.88 5.83 -10.23
C ARG A 56 -5.51 5.26 -11.49
N LEU A 57 -5.82 3.97 -11.50
CA LEU A 57 -6.34 3.27 -12.69
C LEU A 57 -7.83 3.58 -13.04
N VAL A 58 -8.36 4.73 -12.63
CA VAL A 58 -9.75 5.13 -12.88
C VAL A 58 -9.80 6.51 -13.55
N LYS A 59 -10.27 6.53 -14.81
CA LYS A 59 -10.53 7.72 -15.67
C LYS A 59 -9.45 8.81 -15.67
N ASP A 60 -8.46 8.68 -16.55
CA ASP A 60 -7.56 9.76 -17.00
C ASP A 60 -6.81 10.55 -15.90
N GLU A 61 -6.80 10.07 -14.65
CA GLU A 61 -6.03 10.68 -13.57
C GLU A 61 -4.56 10.27 -13.70
N THR A 62 -3.70 11.23 -14.03
CA THR A 62 -2.24 11.03 -14.12
C THR A 62 -1.53 11.06 -12.77
N ASN A 63 -2.27 11.30 -11.69
CA ASN A 63 -1.70 11.43 -10.36
C ASN A 63 -1.45 10.05 -9.75
N ASN A 64 -0.25 9.88 -9.20
CA ASN A 64 0.05 8.70 -8.42
C ASN A 64 -0.74 8.72 -7.11
N VAL A 65 -1.21 7.55 -6.69
CA VAL A 65 -1.76 7.33 -5.35
C VAL A 65 -0.74 6.55 -4.53
N LEU A 66 -0.86 6.71 -3.21
CA LEU A 66 -0.06 5.97 -2.25
C LEU A 66 -0.99 5.23 -1.30
N GLU A 67 -1.07 3.92 -1.47
CA GLU A 67 -1.97 3.06 -0.69
C GLU A 67 -1.17 2.02 0.06
N ILE A 68 -1.49 1.81 1.34
CA ILE A 68 -0.86 0.76 2.15
C ILE A 68 -1.93 -0.18 2.68
N TYR A 69 -1.78 -1.46 2.32
CA TYR A 69 -2.47 -2.55 2.98
C TYR A 69 -1.66 -3.00 4.20
N ILE A 70 -2.18 -2.70 5.40
CA ILE A 70 -1.50 -3.03 6.66
C ILE A 70 -1.93 -4.46 7.06
N LEU A 71 -0.95 -5.35 7.25
CA LEU A 71 -1.19 -6.73 7.64
C LEU A 71 -1.69 -6.81 9.08
N ASP A 72 -2.66 -7.69 9.31
CA ASP A 72 -3.25 -7.97 10.63
C ASP A 72 -3.78 -6.72 11.36
N PHE A 73 -4.25 -5.73 10.60
CA PHE A 73 -4.73 -4.45 11.12
C PHE A 73 -6.26 -4.33 11.02
N ASN A 74 -6.91 -4.05 12.15
CA ASN A 74 -8.38 -4.02 12.28
C ASN A 74 -8.93 -2.68 12.81
N SER A 75 -8.12 -1.62 12.77
CA SER A 75 -8.49 -0.30 13.29
C SER A 75 -8.70 0.71 12.18
N THR A 76 -9.49 1.76 12.46
CA THR A 76 -9.63 2.92 11.57
C THR A 76 -8.80 4.07 12.14
N ILE A 77 -7.94 4.66 11.31
CA ILE A 77 -6.93 5.66 11.72
C ILE A 77 -6.93 6.90 10.82
N TYR A 78 -8.09 7.32 10.32
CA TYR A 78 -8.18 8.53 9.48
C TYR A 78 -7.73 9.78 10.26
N GLY A 79 -6.93 10.62 9.62
CA GLY A 79 -6.37 11.83 10.22
C GLY A 79 -5.12 11.59 11.08
N GLU A 80 -4.76 10.33 11.33
CA GLU A 80 -3.58 9.99 12.12
C GLU A 80 -2.31 10.07 11.27
N GLU A 81 -1.22 10.52 11.89
CA GLU A 81 0.11 10.45 11.29
C GLU A 81 0.71 9.05 11.52
N ILE A 82 1.26 8.47 10.45
CA ILE A 82 1.97 7.20 10.52
C ILE A 82 3.40 7.35 10.00
N GLU A 83 4.30 6.56 10.57
CA GLU A 83 5.64 6.40 10.05
C GLU A 83 5.75 5.11 9.24
N PHE A 84 6.50 5.14 8.14
CA PHE A 84 6.76 3.95 7.36
C PHE A 84 8.10 3.98 6.61
N SER A 85 8.60 2.80 6.24
CA SER A 85 9.80 2.62 5.42
C SER A 85 9.58 1.54 4.37
N LEU A 86 10.17 1.73 3.18
CA LEU A 86 10.21 0.71 2.13
C LEU A 86 11.24 -0.34 2.51
N ALA A 87 10.79 -1.57 2.78
CA ALA A 87 11.66 -2.70 3.12
C ALA A 87 12.19 -3.41 1.86
N GLY A 88 11.44 -3.37 0.76
CA GLY A 88 11.90 -3.94 -0.51
C GLY A 88 10.87 -3.81 -1.62
N TYR A 89 11.34 -3.81 -2.87
CA TYR A 89 10.49 -3.82 -4.05
C TYR A 89 9.96 -5.23 -4.32
N VAL A 90 8.66 -5.36 -4.55
CA VAL A 90 7.98 -6.64 -4.83
C VAL A 90 7.83 -6.83 -6.34
N ARG A 91 7.19 -5.87 -7.02
CA ARG A 91 6.95 -5.92 -8.47
C ARG A 91 6.51 -4.58 -9.03
N GLY A 92 6.49 -4.47 -10.36
CA GLY A 92 5.97 -3.30 -11.06
C GLY A 92 4.45 -3.32 -11.14
N ILE A 93 3.88 -2.24 -11.68
CA ILE A 93 2.44 -2.11 -11.90
C ILE A 93 1.99 -3.06 -13.01
N LYS A 94 0.82 -3.68 -12.79
CA LYS A 94 0.17 -4.57 -13.73
C LYS A 94 -1.29 -4.16 -13.88
N ASN A 95 -1.82 -4.33 -15.09
CA ASN A 95 -3.25 -4.25 -15.36
C ASN A 95 -3.86 -5.65 -15.23
N PHE A 96 -5.12 -5.71 -14.81
CA PHE A 96 -5.86 -6.96 -14.63
C PHE A 96 -7.12 -6.93 -15.49
N GLY A 97 -7.46 -8.07 -16.10
CA GLY A 97 -8.66 -8.20 -16.93
C GLY A 97 -9.92 -8.47 -16.11
N SER A 98 -9.78 -8.88 -14.84
CA SER A 98 -10.89 -9.19 -13.94
C SER A 98 -10.58 -8.85 -12.48
N MET A 99 -11.64 -8.80 -11.67
CA MET A 99 -11.52 -8.57 -10.22
C MET A 99 -10.89 -9.78 -9.52
N GLU A 100 -11.12 -10.99 -10.02
CA GLU A 100 -10.55 -12.23 -9.53
C GLU A 100 -9.03 -12.25 -9.74
N GLU A 101 -8.56 -11.90 -10.93
CA GLU A 101 -7.11 -11.78 -11.23
C GLU A 101 -6.41 -10.78 -10.31
N LEU A 102 -7.05 -9.62 -10.08
CA LEU A 102 -6.53 -8.60 -9.17
C LEU A 102 -6.39 -9.17 -7.74
N LYS A 103 -7.44 -9.84 -7.22
CA LYS A 103 -7.41 -10.43 -5.87
C LYS A 103 -6.31 -11.46 -5.72
N GLU A 104 -6.16 -12.35 -6.70
CA GLU A 104 -5.09 -13.36 -6.68
C GLU A 104 -3.70 -12.74 -6.70
N GLU A 105 -3.50 -11.68 -7.49
CA GLU A 105 -2.21 -10.98 -7.52
C GLU A 105 -1.91 -10.28 -6.20
N ILE A 106 -2.90 -9.61 -5.59
CA ILE A 106 -2.71 -8.98 -4.27
C ILE A 106 -2.32 -10.03 -3.22
N GLN A 107 -2.91 -11.23 -3.26
CA GLN A 107 -2.50 -12.32 -2.36
C GLN A 107 -1.04 -12.73 -2.60
N ARG A 108 -0.62 -12.85 -3.87
CA ARG A 108 0.80 -13.13 -4.21
C ARG A 108 1.72 -12.03 -3.73
N ASP A 109 1.31 -10.76 -3.83
CA ASP A 109 2.08 -9.61 -3.36
C ASP A 109 2.26 -9.63 -1.84
N VAL A 110 1.19 -9.95 -1.09
CA VAL A 110 1.24 -10.10 0.36
C VAL A 110 2.22 -11.20 0.76
N GLU A 111 2.16 -12.36 0.12
CA GLU A 111 3.07 -13.47 0.42
C GLU A 111 4.53 -13.15 0.07
N ALA A 112 4.77 -12.44 -1.05
CA ALA A 112 6.11 -11.97 -1.41
C ALA A 112 6.63 -10.93 -0.41
N ALA A 113 5.80 -9.96 -0.01
CA ALA A 113 6.15 -8.95 0.98
C ALA A 113 6.47 -9.57 2.35
N LYS A 114 5.69 -10.58 2.78
CA LYS A 114 5.97 -11.31 4.03
C LYS A 114 7.36 -11.94 4.04
N LYS A 115 7.80 -12.51 2.92
CA LYS A 115 9.16 -13.08 2.78
C LYS A 115 10.24 -12.00 2.89
N ILE A 116 10.08 -10.87 2.19
CA ILE A 116 11.00 -9.73 2.32
C ILE A 116 11.07 -9.22 3.78
N LEU A 117 9.93 -9.23 4.47
CA LEU A 117 9.80 -8.73 5.84
C LEU A 117 10.19 -9.75 6.92
N SER A 118 10.41 -11.02 6.57
CA SER A 118 10.96 -12.05 7.46
C SER A 118 12.48 -12.11 7.44
N ASP A 119 13.11 -11.63 6.36
CA ASP A 119 14.57 -11.73 6.17
C ASP A 119 15.37 -10.65 6.92
N ASN A 120 14.94 -10.23 8.12
CA ASN A 120 15.67 -9.32 9.01
C ASN A 120 15.40 -9.64 10.48
#